data_AF-A0A6P4F5A5-F1
#
_entry.id   AF-A0A6P4F5A5-F1
#
_cell.length_a   1.000
_cell.length_b   1.000
_cell.length_c   1.000
_cell.angle_alpha   90.00
_cell.angle_beta   90.00
_cell.angle_gamma   90.00
#
_symmetry.space_group_name_H-M   'P 1'
#
loop_
_entity.id
_entity.type
_entity.pdbx_description
1 polymer ?
#
loop_
_entity_poly.entity_id
_entity_poly.type
_entity_poly.pdbx_seq_one_letter_code
_entity_poly.pdbx_strand_id
1 'polypeptide(L)'
;MDDFKAELEMKRNELKCVEEALEEIELFDEDEDIPFLVGEVFLSHKLEKTQDLLKETKDQVLKEIAGVEAKAKIIKAEMDELKAHLYQRFGSNISLESDD
;
A
#
# COMPACT_ATOMS: atom_id res chain seq x y z
N MET A 1 -1.73 14.93 1.83
CA MET A 1 -2.19 14.13 0.67
C MET A 1 -1.00 13.48 -0.04
N ASP A 2 0.08 14.23 -0.25
CA ASP A 2 1.31 13.67 -0.85
C ASP A 2 1.92 12.53 -0.04
N ASP A 3 1.85 12.58 1.30
CA ASP A 3 2.28 11.45 2.14
C ASP A 3 1.50 10.16 1.83
N PHE A 4 0.18 10.24 1.65
CA PHE A 4 -0.64 9.07 1.26
C PHE A 4 -0.36 8.64 -0.17
N LYS A 5 -0.08 9.57 -1.09
CA LYS A 5 0.32 9.23 -2.46
C LYS A 5 1.65 8.47 -2.47
N ALA A 6 2.65 8.96 -1.73
CA ALA A 6 3.95 8.32 -1.59
C ALA A 6 3.83 6.94 -0.92
N GLU A 7 3.05 6.83 0.15
CA GLU A 7 2.78 5.54 0.81
C GLU A 7 2.10 4.55 -0.15
N LEU A 8 1.11 4.99 -0.93
CA LEU A 8 0.44 4.15 -1.93
C LEU A 8 1.38 3.73 -3.06
N GLU A 9 2.25 4.61 -3.52
CA GLU A 9 3.25 4.29 -4.53
C GLU A 9 4.23 3.23 -4.01
N MET A 10 4.73 3.39 -2.78
CA MET A 10 5.57 2.40 -2.13
C MET A 10 4.88 1.04 -2.02
N LYS A 11 3.63 1.00 -1.53
CA LYS A 11 2.88 -0.25 -1.38
C LYS A 11 2.53 -0.91 -2.72
N ARG A 12 2.27 -0.13 -3.77
CA ARG A 12 2.03 -0.66 -5.13
C ARG A 12 3.30 -1.25 -5.73
N ASN A 13 4.46 -0.64 -5.46
CA ASN A 13 5.75 -1.21 -5.85
C ASN A 13 6.02 -2.50 -5.09
N GLU A 14 5.76 -2.53 -3.78
CA GLU A 14 5.87 -3.74 -2.96
C GLU A 14 4.97 -4.87 -3.49
N LEU A 15 3.69 -4.58 -3.78
CA LEU A 15 2.76 -5.53 -4.36
C LEU A 15 3.31 -6.12 -5.66
N LYS A 16 3.82 -5.26 -6.55
CA LYS A 16 4.41 -5.68 -7.82
C LYS A 16 5.61 -6.60 -7.60
N CYS A 17 6.49 -6.26 -6.66
CA CYS A 17 7.64 -7.11 -6.33
C CYS A 17 7.20 -8.48 -5.78
N VAL A 18 6.15 -8.54 -4.96
CA VAL A 18 5.61 -9.81 -4.44
C VAL A 18 4.98 -10.65 -5.56
N GLU A 19 4.29 -10.01 -6.51
CA GLU A 19 3.72 -10.67 -7.68
C GLU A 19 4.81 -11.24 -8.60
N GLU A 20 5.84 -10.46 -8.89
CA GLU A 20 7.01 -10.90 -9.66
C GLU A 20 7.72 -12.08 -8.95
N ALA A 21 7.91 -12.00 -7.63
CA ALA A 21 8.50 -13.09 -6.85
C ALA A 21 7.65 -14.37 -6.86
N LEU A 22 6.32 -14.23 -6.84
CA LEU A 22 5.40 -15.38 -6.96
C LEU A 22 5.50 -16.06 -8.31
N GLU A 23 5.71 -15.31 -9.39
CA GLU A 23 5.88 -15.86 -10.74
C GLU A 23 7.25 -16.51 -10.91
N GLU A 24 8.32 -15.87 -10.42
CA GLU A 24 9.69 -16.38 -10.57
C GLU A 24 9.92 -17.68 -9.79
N ILE A 25 9.32 -17.79 -8.60
CA ILE A 25 9.49 -18.96 -7.72
C ILE A 25 8.80 -20.22 -8.25
N GLU A 26 7.87 -20.12 -9.22
CA GLU A 26 7.17 -21.28 -9.79
C GLU A 26 8.10 -22.30 -10.47
N LEU A 27 9.29 -21.85 -10.89
CA LEU A 27 10.27 -22.68 -11.61
C LEU A 27 11.33 -23.31 -10.71
N PHE A 28 11.25 -23.09 -9.40
CA PHE A 28 12.24 -23.59 -8.44
C PHE A 28 12.03 -25.09 -8.17
N ASP A 29 13.09 -25.78 -7.75
CA ASP A 29 13.01 -27.18 -7.35
C ASP A 29 12.28 -27.31 -6.00
N GLU A 30 11.40 -28.30 -5.84
CA GLU A 30 10.62 -28.52 -4.60
C GLU A 30 11.52 -28.75 -3.37
N ASP A 31 12.71 -29.29 -3.57
CA ASP A 31 13.70 -29.58 -2.53
C ASP A 31 14.59 -28.38 -2.16
N GLU A 32 14.47 -27.24 -2.84
CA GLU A 32 15.28 -26.05 -2.58
C GLU A 32 14.86 -25.35 -1.27
N ASP A 33 15.85 -24.92 -0.50
CA ASP A 33 15.63 -24.10 0.70
C ASP A 33 15.67 -22.62 0.32
N ILE A 34 14.52 -21.97 0.39
CA ILE A 34 14.33 -20.61 -0.11
C ILE A 34 14.31 -19.65 1.10
N PRO A 35 15.26 -18.69 1.18
CA PRO A 35 15.28 -17.72 2.27
C PRO A 35 14.17 -16.68 2.09
N PHE A 36 13.30 -16.57 3.09
CA PHE A 36 12.20 -15.61 3.14
C PHE A 36 12.44 -14.57 4.24
N LEU A 37 12.33 -13.28 3.90
CA LEU A 37 12.55 -12.17 4.84
C LEU A 37 11.32 -11.97 5.75
N VAL A 38 11.54 -11.98 7.06
CA VAL A 38 10.53 -11.66 8.06
C VAL A 38 11.10 -10.57 8.98
N GLY A 39 10.60 -9.34 8.82
CA GLY A 39 11.12 -8.18 9.54
C GLY A 39 12.59 -7.92 9.15
N GLU A 40 13.52 -8.29 10.02
CA GLU A 40 14.96 -8.08 9.85
C GLU A 40 15.77 -9.39 9.72
N VAL A 41 15.10 -10.55 9.68
CA VAL A 41 15.75 -11.87 9.64
C VAL A 41 15.26 -12.71 8.47
N PHE A 42 16.10 -13.61 7.96
CA PHE A 42 15.71 -14.57 6.94
C PHE A 42 15.43 -15.94 7.57
N LEU A 43 14.32 -16.55 7.15
CA LEU A 43 13.96 -17.92 7.50
C LEU A 43 13.87 -18.75 6.22
N SER A 44 14.56 -19.88 6.20
CA SER A 44 14.52 -20.81 5.06
C SER A 44 13.27 -21.68 5.12
N HIS A 45 12.54 -21.73 4.01
CA HIS A 45 11.36 -22.57 3.83
C HIS A 45 11.44 -23.32 2.49
N LYS A 46 10.72 -24.43 2.38
CA LYS A 46 10.51 -25.12 1.10
C LYS A 46 9.57 -24.34 0.19
N LEU A 47 9.63 -24.64 -1.10
CA LEU A 47 8.88 -23.97 -2.16
C LEU A 47 7.40 -23.74 -1.83
N GLU A 48 6.66 -24.80 -1.49
CA GLU A 48 5.22 -24.73 -1.19
C GLU A 48 4.94 -23.71 -0.07
N LYS A 49 5.74 -23.77 1.01
CA LYS A 49 5.55 -22.87 2.15
C LYS A 49 5.91 -21.42 1.78
N THR A 50 6.96 -21.20 0.99
CA THR A 50 7.35 -19.86 0.53
C THR A 50 6.29 -19.25 -0.39
N GLN A 51 5.70 -20.04 -1.30
CA GLN A 51 4.60 -19.60 -2.15
C GLN A 51 3.37 -19.18 -1.34
N ASP A 52 3.02 -19.94 -0.29
CA ASP A 52 1.91 -19.58 0.59
C ASP A 52 2.18 -18.29 1.37
N LEU A 53 3.40 -18.12 1.89
CA LEU A 53 3.81 -16.89 2.58
C LEU A 53 3.78 -15.67 1.66
N LEU A 54 4.22 -15.83 0.41
CA LEU A 54 4.15 -14.76 -0.59
C LEU A 54 2.70 -14.40 -0.95
N LYS A 55 1.79 -15.39 -1.08
CA LYS A 55 0.35 -15.13 -1.28
C LYS A 55 -0.28 -14.40 -0.09
N GLU A 56 0.05 -14.80 1.13
CA GLU A 56 -0.40 -14.12 2.34
C GLU A 56 0.12 -12.68 2.39
N THR A 57 1.38 -12.47 2.01
CA THR A 57 1.99 -11.14 1.94
C THR A 57 1.28 -10.28 0.90
N LYS A 58 0.98 -10.82 -0.28
CA LYS A 58 0.21 -10.13 -1.32
C LYS A 58 -1.17 -9.69 -0.81
N ASP A 59 -1.92 -10.58 -0.16
CA ASP A 59 -3.24 -10.26 0.37
C ASP A 59 -3.17 -9.19 1.48
N GLN A 60 -2.14 -9.25 2.32
CA GLN A 60 -1.90 -8.24 3.35
C GLN A 60 -1.58 -6.87 2.75
N VAL A 61 -0.69 -6.80 1.75
CA VAL A 61 -0.35 -5.55 1.05
C VAL A 61 -1.59 -4.96 0.36
N LEU A 62 -2.41 -5.78 -0.31
CA LEU A 62 -3.67 -5.32 -0.92
C LEU A 62 -4.63 -4.72 0.11
N LYS A 63 -4.76 -5.35 1.27
CA LYS A 63 -5.59 -4.84 2.37
C LYS A 63 -5.06 -3.52 2.91
N GLU A 64 -3.74 -3.37 3.01
CA GLU A 64 -3.11 -2.13 3.46
C GLU A 64 -3.31 -0.99 2.45
N ILE A 65 -3.16 -1.25 1.15
CA ILE A 65 -3.48 -0.30 0.08
C ILE A 65 -4.92 0.19 0.22
N ALA A 66 -5.89 -0.72 0.33
CA ALA A 66 -7.30 -0.36 0.50
C ALA A 66 -7.54 0.46 1.78
N GLY A 67 -6.82 0.15 2.86
CA GLY A 67 -6.87 0.91 4.12
C GLY A 67 -6.34 2.33 3.97
N VAL A 68 -5.22 2.52 3.28
CA VAL A 68 -4.62 3.84 3.02
C VAL A 68 -5.52 4.67 2.10
N GLU A 69 -6.07 4.09 1.04
CA GLU A 69 -7.02 4.76 0.14
C GLU A 69 -8.29 5.21 0.89
N ALA A 70 -8.82 4.36 1.78
CA ALA A 70 -9.97 4.72 2.61
C ALA A 70 -9.67 5.91 3.54
N LYS A 71 -8.51 5.91 4.21
CA LYS A 71 -8.08 7.02 5.07
C LYS A 71 -7.90 8.31 4.29
N ALA A 72 -7.23 8.25 3.12
CA ALA A 72 -7.03 9.41 2.26
C ALA A 72 -8.36 10.01 1.82
N LYS A 73 -9.36 9.17 1.49
CA LYS A 73 -10.70 9.61 1.13
C LYS A 73 -11.44 10.31 2.28
N ILE A 74 -11.35 9.77 3.50
CA ILE A 74 -11.97 10.38 4.69
C ILE A 74 -11.38 11.77 4.92
N ILE A 75 -10.06 11.88 4.91
CA ILE A 75 -9.37 13.16 5.16
C ILE A 75 -9.69 14.18 4.06
N LYS A 76 -9.77 13.76 2.79
CA LYS A 76 -10.19 14.64 1.69
C LYS A 76 -11.62 15.16 1.90
N ALA A 77 -12.54 14.28 2.31
CA ALA A 77 -13.92 14.69 2.60
C ALA A 77 -14.01 15.69 3.77
N GLU A 78 -13.27 15.47 4.86
CA GLU A 78 -13.21 16.41 5.99
C GLU A 78 -12.58 17.76 5.59
N MET A 79 -11.56 17.75 4.72
CA MET A 79 -10.98 18.97 4.16
C MET A 79 -11.98 19.75 3.31
N ASP A 80 -12.74 19.06 2.45
CA ASP A 80 -13.74 19.68 1.58
C ASP A 80 -14.90 20.28 2.39
N GLU A 81 -15.36 19.59 3.43
CA GLU A 81 -16.36 20.11 4.37
C GLU A 81 -15.85 21.36 5.10
N LEU A 82 -14.61 21.32 5.58
CA LEU A 82 -14.00 22.46 6.26
C LEU A 82 -13.82 23.66 5.31
N LYS A 83 -13.40 23.42 4.06
CA LYS A 83 -13.33 24.46 3.01
C LYS A 83 -14.71 25.09 2.80
N ALA A 84 -15.77 24.29 2.70
CA ALA A 84 -17.13 24.81 2.53
C ALA A 84 -17.55 25.70 3.71
N HIS A 85 -17.27 25.29 4.96
CA HIS A 85 -17.55 26.10 6.14
C HIS A 85 -16.78 27.44 6.14
N LEU A 86 -15.52 27.44 5.71
CA LEU A 86 -14.70 28.65 5.62
C LEU A 86 -15.20 29.59 4.52
N TYR A 87 -15.53 29.06 3.33
CA TYR A 87 -16.12 29.86 2.26
C TYR A 87 -17.49 30.43 2.63
N GLN A 88 -18.32 29.69 3.36
CA GLN A 88 -19.59 30.21 3.87
C GLN A 88 -19.39 31.39 4.83
N ARG A 89 -18.33 31.36 5.65
CA ARG A 89 -18.06 32.40 6.67
C ARG A 89 -17.33 33.61 6.12
N PHE A 90 -16.35 33.41 5.24
CA PHE A 90 -15.44 34.45 4.79
C PHE A 90 -15.69 34.89 3.34
N GLY A 91 -16.49 34.13 2.57
CA GLY A 91 -16.84 34.43 1.19
C GLY A 91 -15.62 34.46 0.28
N SER A 92 -15.64 35.37 -0.69
CA SER A 92 -14.55 35.58 -1.67
C SER A 92 -13.31 36.28 -1.12
N ASN A 93 -13.24 36.52 0.20
CA ASN A 93 -12.07 37.16 0.83
C ASN A 93 -10.91 36.18 1.07
N ILE A 94 -11.12 34.89 0.83
CA ILE A 94 -10.12 33.84 0.98
C ILE A 94 -10.07 32.98 -0.29
N SER A 95 -8.90 32.38 -0.56
CA SER A 95 -8.71 31.38 -1.61
C SER A 95 -8.01 30.17 -1.01
N LEU A 96 -8.69 29.03 -0.95
CA LEU A 96 -8.24 27.79 -0.31
C LEU A 96 -8.02 26.66 -1.31
N GLU A 97 -7.96 26.98 -2.60
CA GLU A 97 -7.56 26.04 -3.64
C GLU A 97 -6.10 25.63 -3.37
N SER A 98 -5.88 24.33 -3.27
CA SER A 98 -4.53 23.73 -3.19
C SER A 98 -4.35 22.98 -4.49
N ASP A 99 -3.23 23.18 -5.18
CA ASP A 99 -2.87 22.35 -6.34
C ASP A 99 -2.82 20.89 -5.88
N ASP A 100 -3.67 20.05 -6.47
CA ASP A 100 -3.95 18.66 -6.07
C ASP A 100 -2.71 17.76 -5.99
#